data_AF-A0A6N7R538-F1
#
_entry.id   AF-A0A6N7R538-F1
#
_cell.length_a   1.000
_cell.length_b   1.000
_cell.length_c   1.000
_cell.angle_alpha   90.00
_cell.angle_beta   90.00
_cell.angle_gamma   90.00
#
_symmetry.space_group_name_H-M   'P 1'
#
loop_
_entity.id
_entity.type
_entity.pdbx_description
1 polymer ?
#
loop_
_entity_poly.entity_id
_entity_poly.type
_entity_poly.pdbx_seq_one_letter_code
_entity_poly.pdbx_strand_id
1 'polypeptide(L)' 'MIDVPWKIFSQTGNIEAYLWMKQVESDDFEEEEEEIDDSLLKDTHL' A
#
# COMPACT_ATOMS: atom_id res chain seq x y z
N MET A 1 1.29 -11.70 -5.13
CA MET A 1 2.77 -11.63 -5.01
C MET A 1 3.15 -11.32 -3.56
N ILE A 2 4.42 -11.42 -3.17
CA ILE A 2 4.84 -11.00 -1.82
C ILE A 2 4.86 -9.47 -1.77
N ASP A 3 4.13 -8.85 -0.84
CA ASP A 3 4.12 -7.40 -0.66
C ASP A 3 5.46 -6.98 -0.01
N VAL A 4 6.43 -6.66 -0.85
CA VAL A 4 7.78 -6.25 -0.44
C VAL A 4 7.74 -4.96 0.39
N PRO A 5 7.01 -3.90 -0.02
CA PRO A 5 6.85 -2.71 0.82
C PRO A 5 6.33 -3.04 2.22
N TRP A 6 5.26 -3.83 2.33
CA TRP A 6 4.69 -4.21 3.62
C TRP A 6 5.66 -5.02 4.47
N LYS A 7 6.44 -5.90 3.84
CA LYS A 7 7.47 -6.69 4.53
C LYS A 7 8.58 -5.82 5.09
N ILE A 8 9.03 -4.80 4.36
CA ILE A 8 10.05 -3.86 4.86
C ILE A 8 9.48 -2.99 5.98
N PHE A 9 8.25 -2.50 5.82
CA PHE A 9 7.58 -1.70 6.84
C PHE A 9 7.38 -2.49 8.14
N SER A 10 6.85 -3.71 8.07
CA SER A 10 6.61 -4.56 9.25
C SER A 10 7.88 -4.92 10.03
N GLN A 11 9.04 -4.94 9.36
CA GLN A 11 10.33 -5.21 10.01
C GLN A 11 11.00 -3.96 10.59
N THR A 12 10.86 -2.82 9.93
CA THR A 12 11.67 -1.61 10.23
C THR A 12 10.87 -0.47 10.85
N GLY A 13 9.54 -0.47 10.67
CA GLY A 13 8.66 0.65 11.01
C GLY A 13 8.92 1.92 10.19
N ASN A 14 9.75 1.86 9.15
CA ASN A 14 10.11 3.04 8.36
C ASN A 14 8.99 3.36 7.35
N ILE A 15 8.14 4.32 7.71
CA ILE A 15 7.00 4.75 6.89
C ILE A 15 7.42 5.51 5.63
N GLU A 16 8.53 6.27 5.66
CA GLU A 16 9.01 7.03 4.50
C GLU A 16 9.45 6.09 3.38
N ALA A 17 10.21 5.05 3.73
CA ALA A 17 10.66 4.04 2.79
C ALA A 17 9.48 3.24 2.18
N TYR A 18 8.46 2.93 2.99
CA TYR A 18 7.23 2.28 2.52
C TYR A 18 6.51 3.12 1.46
N LEU A 19 6.31 4.41 1.73
CA LEU A 19 5.63 5.33 0.82
C LEU A 19 6.39 5.52 -0.49
N TRP A 20 7.72 5.63 -0.43
CA TRP A 20 8.54 5.69 -1.64
C TRP A 20 8.43 4.43 -2.50
N MET A 21 8.45 3.24 -1.88
CA MET A 21 8.29 1.99 -2.62
C MET A 21 6.89 1.88 -3.23
N LYS A 22 5.84 2.27 -2.49
CA LYS A 22 4.47 2.30 -3.01
C LYS A 22 4.28 3.28 -4.15
N GLN A 23 4.93 4.46 -4.10
CA GLN A 23 4.91 5.42 -5.19
C GLN A 23 5.51 4.83 -6.47
N VAL A 24 6.68 4.19 -6.37
CA VAL A 24 7.35 3.54 -7.51
C VAL A 24 6.52 2.38 -8.06
N GLU A 25 5.92 1.57 -7.19
CA GLU A 25 4.97 0.54 -7.60
C GLU A 25 3.80 1.18 -8.36
N SER A 26 3.13 2.21 -7.81
CA SER A 26 2.01 2.88 -8.48
C SER A 26 2.37 3.45 -9.86
N ASP A 27 3.60 3.94 -10.05
CA ASP A 27 4.07 4.46 -11.34
C ASP A 27 4.28 3.34 -12.38
N ASP A 28 4.56 2.10 -11.94
CA ASP A 28 4.73 0.92 -12.80
C ASP A 28 3.42 0.12 -13.01
N PHE A 29 2.42 0.29 -12.13
CA PHE A 29 1.16 -0.49 -12.09
C PHE A 29 -0.08 0.24 -12.66
N GLU A 30 0.05 1.19 -13.59
CA GLU A 30 -1.11 1.78 -14.30
C GLU A 30 -1.98 0.74 -15.07
N GLU A 31 -1.59 -0.55 -15.15
CA GLU A 31 -2.35 -1.62 -15.81
C GLU A 31 -3.06 -2.61 -14.85
N GLU A 32 -2.81 -2.59 -13.54
CA GLU A 32 -3.40 -3.54 -12.58
C GLU A 32 -4.00 -2.82 -11.36
N GLU A 33 -5.15 -2.14 -11.56
CA GLU A 33 -5.99 -1.70 -10.44
C GLU A 33 -6.54 -2.92 -9.70
N GLU A 34 -5.89 -3.34 -8.61
CA GLU A 34 -6.54 -4.14 -7.57
C GLU A 34 -7.60 -3.27 -6.89
N GLU A 35 -8.87 -3.70 -6.97
CA GLU A 35 -10.01 -3.14 -6.23
C GLU A 35 -9.63 -2.96 -4.76
N ILE A 36 -9.36 -1.72 -4.35
CA ILE A 36 -9.30 -1.36 -2.94
C ILE A 36 -10.72 -1.57 -2.40
N ASP A 37 -10.92 -2.59 -1.55
CA ASP A 37 -12.18 -2.84 -0.85
C ASP A 37 -12.47 -1.69 0.11
N ASP A 38 -13.16 -0.68 -0.43
CA ASP A 38 -13.61 0.55 0.21
C ASP A 38 -14.60 0.28 1.37
N SER A 39 -14.89 -0.99 1.68
CA SER A 39 -15.66 -1.40 2.87
C SER A 39 -14.93 -1.07 4.17
N LEU A 40 -13.60 -0.97 4.20
CA LEU A 40 -12.81 -0.70 5.41
C LEU A 40 -12.87 0.76 5.89
N LEU A 41 -13.25 1.71 5.02
CA LEU A 41 -13.31 3.15 5.35
C LEU A 41 -14.69 3.63 5.83
N LYS A 42 -15.71 2.76 5.81
CA LYS A 42 -17.09 3.13 6.15
C LYS A 42 -17.34 3.22 7.65
N ASP A 43 -16.50 2.59 8.46
CA ASP A 43 -16.70 2.45 9.90
C ASP A 43 -16.24 3.68 10.73
N THR A 44 -15.57 4.67 10.11
CA THR A 44 -15.06 5.86 10.81
C THR A 44 -15.96 7.09 10.73
N HIS A 45 -17.15 6.98 10.12
CA HIS A 45 -18.12 8.07 10.03
C HIS A 45 -19.35 7.77 10.90
N LEU A 46 -19.21 7.88 12.23
CA LEU A 46 -20.32 7.92 13.18
C LEU A 46 -20.21 9.16 14.08
#